data_AF-A0A832UJM4-F1
#
_entry.id   AF-A0A832UJM4-F1
#
_cell.length_a   1.000
_cell.length_b   1.000
_cell.length_c   1.000
_cell.angle_alpha   90.00
_cell.angle_beta   90.00
_cell.angle_gamma   90.00
#
_symmetry.space_group_name_H-M   'P 1'
#
loop_
_entity.id
_entity.type
_entity.pdbx_description
1 polymer ?
#
loop_
_entity_poly.entity_id
_entity_poly.type
_entity_poly.pdbx_seq_one_letter_code
_entity_poly.pdbx_strand_id
1 'polypeptide(L)'
;MPSGITIFVIQSPLNPKVSESVKITATASGNAALNSSRVIYVYIDDALANICTSSPCSTSPKKYSLGDHTYYAVINEKLVDLARDPVTGIKGFRVS
;
A
#
# COMPACT_ATOMS: atom_id res chain seq x y z
N MET A 1 6.65 -12.21 21.25
CA MET A 1 7.40 -12.85 20.15
C MET A 1 7.52 -11.82 19.03
N PRO A 2 8.68 -11.58 18.40
CA PRO A 2 8.74 -10.59 17.34
C PRO A 2 7.95 -11.12 16.15
N SER A 3 6.85 -10.47 15.83
CA SER A 3 6.02 -10.75 14.66
C SER A 3 6.86 -10.52 13.42
N GLY A 4 7.45 -11.58 12.85
CA GLY A 4 8.33 -11.51 11.68
C GLY A 4 7.61 -11.20 10.36
N ILE A 5 6.49 -10.48 10.41
CA ILE A 5 5.70 -10.07 9.25
C ILE A 5 5.93 -8.58 9.08
N THR A 6 6.40 -8.20 7.90
CA THR A 6 6.64 -6.80 7.54
C THR A 6 6.01 -6.49 6.19
N ILE A 7 5.69 -5.22 5.96
CA ILE A 7 5.20 -4.71 4.69
C ILE A 7 5.93 -3.42 4.36
N PHE A 8 6.15 -3.16 3.08
CA PHE A 8 6.75 -1.93 2.59
C PHE A 8 5.98 -1.45 1.37
N VAL A 9 5.50 -0.21 1.40
CA VAL A 9 4.72 0.42 0.34
C VAL A 9 5.45 1.63 -0.25
N ILE A 10 5.46 1.68 -1.58
CA ILE A 10 6.05 2.76 -2.38
C ILE A 10 5.12 3.20 -3.49
N GLN A 11 5.28 4.44 -3.91
CA GLN A 11 4.65 5.05 -5.06
C GLN A 11 5.65 5.18 -6.21
N SER A 12 5.14 5.18 -7.44
CA SER A 12 5.89 5.60 -8.63
C SER A 12 4.95 6.27 -9.62
N PRO A 13 5.34 7.40 -10.25
CA PRO A 13 6.60 8.12 -10.04
C PRO A 13 6.66 8.85 -8.68
N LEU A 14 7.86 9.23 -8.23
CA LEU A 14 8.08 9.89 -6.93
C LEU A 14 7.51 11.33 -6.90
N ASN A 15 7.59 12.03 -8.03
CA ASN A 15 7.11 13.40 -8.21
C ASN A 15 6.16 13.46 -9.41
N PRO A 16 4.93 12.92 -9.29
CA PRO A 16 4.01 12.80 -10.41
C PRO A 16 3.54 14.15 -10.93
N LYS A 17 3.43 14.24 -12.25
CA LYS A 17 2.69 15.32 -12.91
C LYS A 17 1.22 14.97 -13.09
N VAL A 18 0.35 15.97 -13.23
CA VAL A 18 -1.09 15.76 -13.53
C VAL A 18 -1.32 14.88 -14.78
N SER A 19 -0.37 14.87 -15.72
CA SER A 19 -0.44 14.03 -16.93
C SER A 19 -0.02 12.57 -16.72
N GLU A 20 0.60 12.24 -15.60
CA GLU A 20 1.19 10.92 -15.31
C GLU A 20 0.27 10.05 -14.45
N SER A 21 0.34 8.74 -14.67
CA SER A 21 -0.35 7.77 -13.83
C SER A 21 0.56 7.34 -12.69
N VAL A 22 0.02 7.36 -11.47
CA VAL A 22 0.69 6.87 -10.26
C VAL A 22 0.29 5.43 -10.00
N LYS A 23 1.27 4.61 -9.61
CA LYS A 23 1.12 3.23 -9.18
C LYS A 23 1.67 3.07 -7.78
N ILE A 24 0.88 2.47 -6.88
CA ILE A 24 1.32 2.10 -5.53
C ILE A 24 1.63 0.61 -5.51
N THR A 25 2.78 0.24 -4.94
CA THR A 25 3.23 -1.14 -4.80
C THR A 25 3.57 -1.42 -3.35
N ALA A 26 2.89 -2.41 -2.77
CA ALA A 26 3.13 -2.91 -1.43
C ALA A 26 3.77 -4.31 -1.50
N THR A 27 4.86 -4.49 -0.79
CA THR A 27 5.63 -5.74 -0.75
C THR A 27 5.62 -6.27 0.67
N ALA A 28 4.97 -7.42 0.87
CA ALA A 28 5.07 -8.17 2.11
C ALA A 28 6.37 -8.97 2.15
N SER A 29 6.99 -9.06 3.33
CA SER A 29 8.23 -9.80 3.59
C SER A 29 8.18 -10.51 4.95
N GLY A 30 9.15 -11.40 5.17
CA GLY A 30 9.18 -12.28 6.35
C GLY A 30 8.14 -13.42 6.28
N ASN A 31 7.57 -13.82 7.41
CA ASN A 31 6.62 -14.94 7.51
C ASN A 31 5.19 -14.57 7.10
N ALA A 32 5.06 -13.72 6.07
CA ALA A 32 3.79 -13.12 5.67
C ALA A 32 2.81 -14.09 4.99
N ALA A 33 3.27 -15.23 4.45
CA ALA A 33 2.47 -16.32 3.86
C ALA A 33 1.00 -15.95 3.48
N LEU A 34 0.85 -15.18 2.41
CA LEU A 34 -0.44 -14.63 1.99
C LEU A 34 -1.36 -15.72 1.41
N ASN A 35 -2.66 -15.59 1.66
CA ASN A 35 -3.70 -16.51 1.22
C ASN A 35 -5.10 -15.83 1.33
N SER A 36 -6.18 -16.58 1.12
CA SER A 36 -7.55 -16.04 1.22
C SER A 36 -7.93 -15.47 2.59
N SER A 37 -7.26 -15.89 3.67
CA SER A 37 -7.48 -15.42 5.04
C SER A 37 -6.46 -14.38 5.51
N ARG A 38 -5.38 -14.16 4.76
CA ARG A 38 -4.30 -13.22 5.07
C ARG A 38 -3.91 -12.43 3.82
N VAL A 39 -4.33 -11.18 3.75
CA VAL A 39 -4.30 -10.36 2.53
C VAL A 39 -3.58 -9.03 2.75
N ILE A 40 -3.06 -8.47 1.66
CA ILE A 40 -2.57 -7.09 1.61
C ILE A 40 -3.74 -6.19 1.19
N TYR A 41 -4.04 -5.18 1.98
CA TYR A 41 -4.88 -4.04 1.62
C TYR A 41 -3.99 -2.84 1.29
N VAL A 42 -4.27 -2.16 0.17
CA VAL A 42 -3.60 -0.91 -0.22
C VAL A 42 -4.64 0.20 -0.22
N TYR A 43 -4.36 1.29 0.48
CA TYR A 43 -5.24 2.45 0.61
C TYR A 43 -4.59 3.69 0.01
N ILE A 44 -5.41 4.53 -0.62
CA ILE A 44 -5.02 5.84 -1.15
C ILE A 44 -6.11 6.83 -0.74
N ASP A 45 -5.71 7.93 -0.10
CA ASP A 45 -6.63 8.91 0.50
C ASP A 45 -7.69 8.25 1.40
N ASP A 46 -7.24 7.32 2.24
CA ASP A 46 -8.06 6.46 3.12
C ASP A 46 -9.11 5.57 2.42
N ALA A 47 -9.18 5.60 1.09
CA ALA A 47 -10.04 4.72 0.30
C ALA A 47 -9.29 3.43 -0.09
N LEU A 48 -10.00 2.31 -0.02
CA LEU A 48 -9.45 1.01 -0.42
C LEU A 48 -9.20 0.99 -1.94
N ALA A 49 -7.93 0.93 -2.33
CA ALA A 49 -7.49 0.99 -3.72
C ALA A 49 -7.22 -0.39 -4.32
N ASN A 50 -6.74 -1.35 -3.52
CA ASN A 50 -6.55 -2.73 -3.97
C ASN A 50 -6.49 -3.75 -2.82
N ILE A 51 -6.80 -5.02 -3.14
CA ILE A 51 -6.65 -6.17 -2.24
C ILE A 51 -5.87 -7.26 -2.98
N CYS A 52 -4.84 -7.83 -2.36
CA CYS A 52 -4.08 -8.93 -2.94
C CYS A 52 -3.88 -10.09 -1.96
N THR A 53 -3.96 -11.31 -2.48
CA THR A 53 -3.57 -12.55 -1.79
C THR A 53 -2.14 -12.99 -2.13
N SER A 54 -1.35 -12.13 -2.79
CA SER A 54 0.03 -12.36 -3.19
C SER A 54 0.86 -11.08 -3.07
N SER A 55 2.18 -11.24 -2.97
CA SER A 55 3.16 -10.16 -2.87
C SER A 55 4.13 -10.25 -4.06
N PRO A 56 4.46 -9.12 -4.72
CA PRO A 56 4.02 -7.76 -4.42
C PRO A 56 2.57 -7.49 -4.85
N CYS A 57 1.88 -6.64 -4.08
CA CYS A 57 0.55 -6.14 -4.37
C CYS A 57 0.64 -4.75 -5.01
N SER A 58 0.13 -4.62 -6.23
CA SER A 58 0.24 -3.39 -7.02
C SER A 58 -1.14 -2.86 -7.38
N THR A 59 -1.41 -1.56 -7.24
CA THR A 59 -2.60 -0.94 -7.83
C THR A 59 -2.48 -0.87 -9.35
N SER A 60 -3.60 -0.74 -10.04
CA SER A 60 -3.59 -0.29 -11.44
C SER A 60 -3.07 1.15 -11.50
N PRO A 61 -2.22 1.53 -12.49
CA PRO A 61 -1.80 2.90 -12.67
C PRO A 61 -3.00 3.82 -12.91
N LYS A 62 -3.10 4.92 -12.18
CA LYS A 62 -4.21 5.88 -12.27
C LYS A 62 -3.71 7.33 -12.14
N LYS A 63 -4.35 8.28 -12.82
CA LYS A 63 -4.10 9.71 -12.63
C LYS A 63 -4.81 10.22 -11.38
N TYR A 64 -4.19 11.19 -10.71
CA TYR A 64 -4.72 11.85 -9.53
C TYR A 64 -4.86 13.34 -9.78
N SER A 65 -5.74 14.00 -9.01
CA SER A 65 -5.91 15.45 -9.07
C SER A 65 -4.62 16.18 -8.65
N LEU A 66 -4.48 17.44 -9.04
CA LEU A 66 -3.43 18.31 -8.51
C LEU A 66 -3.58 18.41 -6.98
N GLY A 67 -2.49 18.22 -6.23
CA GLY A 67 -2.51 18.30 -4.77
C GLY A 67 -1.76 17.18 -4.06
N ASP A 68 -1.90 17.16 -2.74
CA ASP A 68 -1.29 16.15 -1.88
C ASP A 68 -2.23 14.96 -1.73
N HIS A 69 -1.66 13.76 -1.87
CA HIS A 69 -2.35 12.48 -1.72
C HIS A 69 -1.61 11.61 -0.71
N THR A 70 -2.35 10.77 0.02
CA THR A 70 -1.79 9.87 1.02
C THR A 70 -1.95 8.42 0.61
N TYR A 71 -1.07 7.55 1.09
CA TYR A 71 -1.19 6.11 0.87
C TYR A 71 -0.56 5.32 2.01
N TYR A 72 -1.08 4.12 2.23
CA TYR A 72 -0.51 3.14 3.16
C TYR A 72 -0.94 1.74 2.74
N ALA A 73 -0.27 0.72 3.31
CA ALA A 73 -0.66 -0.66 3.12
C ALA A 73 -0.70 -1.41 4.44
N VAL A 74 -1.57 -2.42 4.51
CA VAL A 74 -1.80 -3.23 5.71
C VAL A 74 -1.83 -4.70 5.31
N ILE A 75 -1.19 -5.56 6.09
CA ILE A 75 -1.43 -7.01 6.06
C ILE A 75 -2.45 -7.31 7.15
N ASN A 76 -3.58 -7.87 6.76
CA ASN A 76 -4.65 -8.22 7.68
C ASN A 76 -4.92 -9.72 7.61
N GLU A 77 -5.13 -10.34 8.77
CA GLU A 77 -5.56 -11.73 8.92
C GLU A 77 -6.83 -11.77 9.77
N LYS A 78 -7.93 -12.23 9.17
CA LYS A 78 -9.23 -12.38 9.88
C LYS A 78 -9.63 -11.13 10.69
N LEU A 79 -9.54 -9.94 10.08
CA LEU A 79 -9.86 -8.64 10.69
C LEU A 79 -8.83 -8.11 11.70
N VAL A 80 -7.68 -8.76 11.86
CA VAL A 80 -6.56 -8.28 12.69
C VAL A 80 -5.44 -7.78 11.80
N ASP A 81 -5.02 -6.53 12.01
CA ASP A 81 -3.86 -5.97 11.33
C ASP A 81 -2.56 -6.55 11.91
N LEU A 82 -1.81 -7.26 11.08
CA LEU A 82 -0.55 -7.91 11.44
C LEU A 82 0.67 -7.02 11.19
N ALA A 83 0.61 -6.20 10.14
CA ALA A 83 1.65 -5.25 9.78
C ALA A 83 1.07 -4.09 8.98
N ARG A 84 1.69 -2.91 9.11
CA ARG A 84 1.32 -1.71 8.36
C ARG A 84 2.56 -0.95 7.94
N ASP A 85 2.50 -0.31 6.77
CA ASP A 85 3.51 0.67 6.35
C ASP A 85 2.82 1.95 5.85
N PRO A 86 3.17 3.12 6.42
CA PRO A 86 4.08 3.30 7.56
C PRO A 86 3.48 2.77 8.88
N VAL A 87 4.35 2.34 9.81
CA VAL A 87 3.90 1.83 11.13
C VAL A 87 3.12 2.89 11.91
N THR A 88 3.55 4.16 11.81
CA THR A 88 2.87 5.34 12.35
C THR A 88 2.83 6.44 11.30
N GLY A 89 1.83 7.32 11.37
CA GLY A 89 1.66 8.42 10.43
C GLY A 89 1.15 7.97 9.06
N ILE A 90 1.47 8.75 8.04
CA ILE A 90 1.01 8.59 6.66
C ILE A 90 2.16 8.83 5.69
N LYS A 91 2.25 8.01 4.63
CA LYS A 91 3.07 8.32 3.46
C LYS A 91 2.23 9.14 2.48
N GLY A 92 2.87 9.94 1.66
CA GLY A 92 2.16 10.75 0.67
C GLY A 92 3.02 11.09 -0.55
N PHE A 93 2.34 11.55 -1.59
CA PHE A 93 2.92 12.10 -2.80
C PHE A 93 2.16 13.35 -3.22
N ARG A 94 2.85 14.29 -3.84
CA ARG A 94 2.24 15.52 -4.37
C ARG A 94 2.21 15.46 -5.88
N VAL A 95 1.03 15.65 -6.46
CA VAL A 95 0.85 15.83 -7.89
C VAL A 95 1.00 17.31 -8.21
N SER A 96 1.86 17.62 -9.18
CA SER A 96 2.16 18.99 -9.64
C SER A 96 1.92 19.22 -11.14
#